data_AF-A0A8J5M1J9-F1
#
_entry.id   AF-A0A8J5M1J9-F1
#
_cell.length_a   1.000
_cell.length_b   1.000
_cell.length_c   1.000
_cell.angle_alpha   90.00
_cell.angle_beta   90.00
_cell.angle_gamma   90.00
#
_symmetry.space_group_name_H-M   'P 1'
#
loop_
_entity.id
_entity.type
_entity.pdbx_description
1 polymer ?
#
loop_
_entity_poly.entity_id
_entity_poly.type
_entity_poly.pdbx_seq_one_letter_code
_entity_poly.pdbx_strand_id
1 'polypeptide(L)'
;MRTLLTILVAATTLRASCEAIVLATDSDQIQLPQLNKDTRLLRVGKSTDDINNEARSWVHIGGFNRTKEEAKSWLQKWIYDGENMESVGKKLGLYNLPENETLNHINFEALRKFVRIDYYQRTGYKLPKGYALKKITDLTGRTGSQRAAVVVVPTKLRNYSNQQ
;
A
#
# COMPACT_ATOMS: atom_id res chain seq x y z
N MET A 1 18.07 -1.37 46.88
CA MET A 1 17.00 -1.59 45.89
C MET A 1 17.59 -1.56 44.48
N ARG A 2 17.72 -2.72 43.82
CA ARG A 2 17.84 -2.85 42.36
C ARG A 2 17.14 -4.14 41.95
N THR A 3 16.00 -3.98 41.27
CA THR A 3 15.08 -4.97 40.69
C THR A 3 15.72 -5.67 39.49
N LEU A 4 15.83 -7.01 39.46
CA LEU A 4 14.86 -8.02 38.97
C LEU A 4 14.55 -7.95 37.46
N LEU A 5 14.86 -9.03 36.71
CA LEU A 5 13.88 -9.92 36.04
C LEU A 5 14.54 -10.81 34.97
N THR A 6 14.61 -12.11 35.25
CA THR A 6 14.85 -13.21 34.31
C THR A 6 13.58 -13.50 33.51
N ILE A 7 13.65 -13.59 32.18
CA ILE A 7 12.53 -14.04 31.34
C ILE A 7 12.86 -15.40 30.74
N LEU A 8 12.13 -16.41 31.20
CA LEU A 8 12.05 -17.78 30.69
C LEU A 8 10.97 -17.83 29.60
N VAL A 9 11.31 -18.28 28.39
CA VAL A 9 10.33 -18.46 27.30
C VAL A 9 10.08 -19.95 27.09
N ALA A 10 8.91 -20.43 27.56
CA ALA A 10 8.42 -21.76 27.27
C ALA A 10 7.55 -21.72 26.00
N ALA A 11 7.97 -22.41 24.94
CA ALA A 11 7.19 -22.57 23.73
C ALA A 11 6.29 -23.82 23.85
N THR A 12 4.98 -23.63 23.94
CA THR A 12 4.00 -24.72 23.94
C THR A 12 3.68 -25.15 22.50
N THR A 13 3.70 -26.45 22.26
CA THR A 13 3.48 -27.14 20.98
C THR A 13 2.12 -26.87 20.35
N LEU A 14 2.07 -26.64 19.03
CA LEU A 14 0.85 -26.49 18.25
C LEU A 14 0.17 -27.86 18.03
N ARG A 15 -1.09 -27.95 18.45
CA ARG A 15 -1.96 -29.13 18.34
C ARG A 15 -2.44 -29.28 16.89
N ALA A 16 -1.96 -30.31 16.20
CA ALA A 16 -2.51 -30.75 14.91
C ALA A 16 -3.62 -31.77 15.18
N SER A 17 -4.88 -31.42 14.92
CA SER A 17 -5.99 -32.36 14.89
C SER A 17 -6.35 -32.65 13.43
N CYS A 18 -5.94 -33.80 12.92
CA CYS A 18 -6.46 -34.37 11.68
C CYS A 18 -7.78 -35.08 12.01
N GLU A 19 -8.90 -34.59 11.51
CA GLU A 19 -10.15 -35.34 11.49
C GLU A 19 -10.12 -36.28 10.28
N ALA A 20 -9.88 -37.56 10.52
CA ALA A 20 -10.11 -38.62 9.56
C ALA A 20 -11.57 -39.08 9.72
N ILE A 21 -12.44 -38.67 8.80
CA ILE A 21 -13.81 -39.20 8.71
C ILE A 21 -13.75 -40.47 7.87
N VAL A 22 -13.80 -41.62 8.54
CA VAL A 22 -14.21 -42.89 7.95
C VAL A 22 -15.34 -43.42 8.82
N LEU A 23 -16.56 -43.46 8.29
CA LEU A 23 -17.48 -44.56 8.56
C LEU A 23 -18.57 -44.62 7.49
N ALA A 24 -18.77 -45.83 6.98
CA ALA A 24 -19.76 -46.22 6.00
C ALA A 24 -21.19 -46.10 6.52
N THR A 25 -22.17 -46.00 5.61
CA THR A 25 -23.33 -46.90 5.51
C THR A 25 -24.10 -46.58 4.22
N ASP A 26 -24.36 -47.65 3.49
CA ASP A 26 -25.13 -47.81 2.26
C ASP A 26 -26.61 -47.46 2.43
N SER A 27 -27.23 -46.78 1.45
CA SER A 27 -28.68 -46.85 1.20
C SER A 27 -29.08 -46.15 -0.11
N ASP A 28 -29.80 -46.90 -0.94
CA ASP A 28 -30.29 -46.58 -2.27
C ASP A 28 -31.01 -45.22 -2.41
N GLN A 29 -30.83 -44.53 -3.56
CA GLN A 29 -31.88 -44.33 -4.56
C GLN A 29 -31.57 -43.27 -5.64
N ILE A 30 -31.84 -43.70 -6.87
CA ILE A 30 -32.39 -42.98 -8.04
C ILE A 30 -31.44 -42.05 -8.83
N GLN A 31 -31.17 -42.54 -10.05
CA GLN A 31 -30.41 -41.90 -11.13
C GLN A 31 -31.15 -40.68 -11.69
N LEU A 32 -30.46 -39.54 -11.72
CA LEU A 32 -30.71 -38.45 -12.65
C LEU A 32 -29.47 -38.34 -13.56
N PRO A 33 -29.61 -38.06 -14.88
CA PRO A 33 -28.45 -37.91 -15.75
C PRO A 33 -27.71 -36.62 -15.39
N GLN A 34 -26.69 -36.75 -14.54
CA GLN A 34 -25.73 -35.70 -14.24
C GLN A 34 -24.88 -35.47 -15.49
N LEU A 35 -25.06 -34.30 -16.10
CA LEU A 35 -24.23 -33.76 -17.16
C LEU A 35 -22.78 -33.69 -16.64
N ASN A 36 -21.99 -34.71 -16.96
CA ASN A 36 -20.60 -34.85 -16.56
C ASN A 36 -19.79 -33.68 -17.14
N LYS A 37 -19.49 -32.69 -16.29
CA LYS A 37 -18.60 -31.57 -16.58
C LYS A 37 -17.32 -31.68 -15.76
N ASP A 38 -16.73 -32.87 -15.68
CA ASP A 38 -15.40 -33.05 -15.11
C ASP A 38 -14.31 -32.86 -16.17
N THR A 39 -14.27 -31.67 -16.77
CA THR A 39 -13.02 -31.15 -17.34
C THR A 39 -12.48 -30.07 -16.43
N ARG A 40 -11.98 -30.50 -15.27
CA ARG A 40 -11.10 -29.68 -14.43
C ARG A 40 -9.76 -29.55 -15.15
N LEU A 41 -9.71 -28.69 -16.17
CA LEU A 41 -8.47 -28.29 -16.80
C LEU A 41 -7.70 -27.43 -15.80
N LEU A 42 -6.69 -28.01 -15.15
CA LEU A 42 -5.63 -27.21 -14.55
C LEU A 42 -4.98 -26.45 -15.70
N ARG A 43 -5.19 -25.14 -15.78
CA ARG A 43 -4.28 -24.29 -16.56
C ARG A 43 -2.90 -24.47 -15.94
N VAL A 44 -2.09 -25.36 -16.51
CA VAL A 44 -0.64 -25.24 -16.47
C VAL A 44 -0.35 -23.96 -17.24
N GLY A 45 -0.45 -22.83 -16.55
CA GLY A 45 0.26 -21.66 -16.98
C GLY A 45 1.71 -22.07 -17.04
N LYS A 46 2.35 -21.85 -18.19
CA LYS A 46 3.80 -21.90 -18.30
C LYS A 46 4.34 -21.00 -17.20
N SER A 47 4.81 -21.62 -16.12
CA SER A 47 5.64 -20.97 -15.14
C SER A 47 6.84 -20.48 -15.95
N THR A 48 6.79 -19.20 -16.28
CA THR A 48 7.99 -18.41 -16.50
C THR A 48 8.43 -17.97 -15.10
N ASP A 49 8.59 -18.95 -14.20
CA ASP A 49 9.55 -18.83 -13.12
C ASP A 49 10.93 -18.99 -13.77
N ASP A 50 11.25 -18.06 -14.68
CA ASP A 50 12.63 -17.69 -14.88
C ASP A 50 13.00 -16.97 -13.59
N ILE A 51 13.62 -17.79 -12.74
CA ILE A 51 14.23 -17.50 -11.47
C ILE A 51 15.28 -16.39 -11.70
N ASN A 52 14.82 -15.15 -11.82
CA ASN A 52 15.58 -14.01 -11.34
C ASN A 52 15.06 -13.71 -9.94
N ASN A 53 15.53 -14.52 -9.00
CA ASN A 53 15.53 -14.22 -7.57
C ASN A 53 16.56 -13.12 -7.25
N GLU A 54 16.72 -12.14 -8.15
CA GLU A 54 17.18 -10.83 -7.75
C GLU A 54 16.03 -10.22 -6.96
N ALA A 55 16.29 -9.88 -5.69
CA ALA A 55 15.30 -9.26 -4.82
C ALA A 55 14.59 -8.11 -5.56
N ARG A 56 13.37 -8.38 -6.05
CA ARG A 56 12.65 -7.48 -6.95
C ARG A 56 12.54 -6.11 -6.30
N SER A 57 13.25 -5.13 -6.86
CA SER A 57 13.21 -3.75 -6.37
C SER A 57 11.75 -3.30 -6.24
N TRP A 58 11.39 -2.83 -5.04
CA TRP A 58 10.02 -2.46 -4.73
C TRP A 58 9.80 -0.95 -4.78
N VAL A 59 10.83 -0.17 -4.48
CA VAL A 59 10.76 1.30 -4.41
C VAL A 59 12.14 1.89 -4.67
N HIS A 60 12.17 3.11 -5.19
CA HIS A 60 13.39 3.90 -5.36
C HIS A 60 13.44 5.02 -4.30
N ILE A 61 14.31 4.89 -3.29
CA ILE A 61 14.45 5.84 -2.18
C ILE A 61 15.90 6.28 -2.06
N GLY A 62 16.13 7.60 -2.13
CA GLY A 62 17.45 8.20 -1.91
C GLY A 62 18.50 7.75 -2.91
N GLY A 63 18.13 7.50 -4.16
CA GLY A 63 19.03 7.05 -5.22
C GLY A 63 19.21 5.52 -5.31
N PHE A 64 18.60 4.75 -4.41
CA PHE A 64 18.76 3.30 -4.38
C PHE A 64 17.43 2.57 -4.55
N ASN A 65 17.49 1.49 -5.32
CA ASN A 65 16.46 0.47 -5.37
C ASN A 65 16.46 -0.29 -4.04
N ARG A 66 15.29 -0.36 -3.40
CA ARG A 66 15.13 -1.00 -2.09
C ARG A 66 14.21 -2.20 -2.19
N THR A 67 14.50 -3.21 -1.37
CA THR A 67 13.55 -4.29 -1.14
C THR A 67 12.33 -3.78 -0.37
N LYS A 68 11.28 -4.59 -0.32
CA LYS A 68 10.05 -4.24 0.40
C LYS A 68 10.27 -4.13 1.91
N GLU A 69 11.16 -4.95 2.45
CA GLU A 69 11.52 -5.01 3.86
C GLU A 69 12.28 -3.75 4.27
N GLU A 70 13.30 -3.37 3.49
CA GLU A 70 14.04 -2.12 3.67
C GLU A 70 13.13 -0.91 3.55
N ALA A 71 12.30 -0.88 2.50
CA ALA A 71 11.34 0.19 2.29
C ALA A 71 10.42 0.36 3.51
N LYS A 72 9.90 -0.75 4.07
CA LYS A 72 9.04 -0.70 5.26
C LYS A 72 9.76 -0.04 6.44
N SER A 73 11.03 -0.34 6.67
CA SER A 73 11.83 0.29 7.72
C SER A 73 11.97 1.79 7.52
N TRP A 74 12.22 2.25 6.28
CA TRP A 74 12.23 3.68 5.94
C TRP A 74 10.88 4.36 6.20
N LEU A 75 9.79 3.74 5.76
CA LEU A 75 8.44 4.28 5.98
C LEU A 75 8.10 4.37 7.46
N GLN A 76 8.48 3.36 8.25
CA GLN A 76 8.29 3.38 9.70
C GLN A 76 9.13 4.48 10.35
N LYS A 77 10.39 4.63 9.94
CA LYS A 77 11.25 5.73 10.42
C LYS A 77 10.59 7.09 10.18
N TRP A 78 10.06 7.36 8.99
CA TRP A 78 9.37 8.62 8.71
C TRP A 78 8.14 8.83 9.60
N ILE A 79 7.40 7.77 9.93
CA ILE A 79 6.30 7.90 10.89
C ILE A 79 6.82 8.26 12.29
N TYR A 80 7.89 7.61 12.76
CA TYR A 80 8.52 7.94 14.04
C TYR A 80 9.09 9.35 14.08
N ASP A 81 9.62 9.84 12.96
CA ASP A 81 10.11 11.21 12.79
C ASP A 81 8.95 12.24 12.73
N GLY A 82 7.68 11.82 12.77
CA GLY A 82 6.51 12.70 12.72
C GLY A 82 6.19 13.24 11.32
N GLU A 83 6.72 12.62 10.26
CA GLU A 83 6.49 13.05 8.88
C GLU A 83 5.02 12.87 8.49
N ASN A 84 4.50 13.82 7.72
CA ASN A 84 3.15 13.73 7.16
C ASN A 84 3.17 13.18 5.72
N MET A 85 1.98 12.85 5.21
CA MET A 85 1.80 12.28 3.87
C MET A 85 2.35 13.18 2.76
N GLU A 86 2.24 14.51 2.89
CA GLU A 86 2.74 15.43 1.88
C GLU A 86 4.27 15.43 1.83
N SER A 87 4.92 15.51 2.99
CA SER A 87 6.39 15.46 3.10
C SER A 87 6.95 14.14 2.54
N VAL A 88 6.32 13.01 2.90
CA VAL A 88 6.72 11.70 2.36
C VAL A 88 6.47 11.60 0.86
N GLY A 89 5.35 12.15 0.35
CA GLY A 89 5.09 12.25 -1.08
C GLY A 89 6.19 13.01 -1.83
N LYS A 90 6.68 14.12 -1.26
CA LYS A 90 7.82 14.88 -1.80
C LYS A 90 9.11 14.05 -1.82
N LYS A 91 9.45 13.37 -0.72
CA LYS A 91 10.65 12.50 -0.66
C LYS A 91 10.60 11.33 -1.64
N LEU A 92 9.40 10.84 -1.96
CA LEU A 92 9.17 9.77 -2.93
C LEU A 92 9.06 10.27 -4.37
N GLY A 93 9.17 11.57 -4.63
CA GLY A 93 9.07 12.15 -5.96
C GLY A 93 7.65 12.15 -6.54
N LEU A 94 6.62 12.01 -5.71
CA LEU A 94 5.22 11.93 -6.14
C LEU A 94 4.49 13.29 -6.08
N TYR A 95 5.15 14.31 -5.53
CA TYR A 95 4.55 15.63 -5.37
C TYR A 95 4.52 16.39 -6.71
N ASN A 96 3.43 17.10 -6.98
CA ASN A 96 3.16 17.83 -8.23
C ASN A 96 3.09 16.98 -9.50
N LEU A 97 3.08 15.65 -9.41
CA LEU A 97 2.79 14.80 -10.55
C LEU A 97 1.28 14.84 -10.86
N PRO A 98 0.89 14.85 -12.14
CA PRO A 98 -0.47 14.52 -12.55
C PRO A 98 -0.96 13.21 -11.93
N GLU A 99 -2.27 13.06 -11.75
CA GLU A 99 -2.83 11.86 -11.09
C GLU A 99 -2.44 10.56 -11.82
N ASN A 100 -2.57 10.54 -13.15
CA ASN A 100 -2.17 9.38 -13.97
C ASN A 100 -0.68 9.03 -13.82
N GLU A 101 0.21 10.03 -13.77
CA GLU A 101 1.64 9.82 -13.55
C GLU A 101 1.92 9.33 -12.13
N THR A 102 1.23 9.90 -11.14
CA THR A 102 1.33 9.50 -9.74
C THR A 102 0.96 8.03 -9.56
N LEU A 103 -0.17 7.58 -10.14
CA LEU A 103 -0.66 6.21 -10.00
C LEU A 103 0.25 5.17 -10.66
N ASN A 104 0.97 5.56 -11.71
CA ASN A 104 1.90 4.69 -12.44
C ASN A 104 3.35 4.79 -11.94
N HIS A 105 3.64 5.69 -11.01
CA HIS A 105 4.99 5.89 -10.49
C HIS A 105 5.46 4.71 -9.62
N ILE A 106 6.72 4.32 -9.75
CA ILE A 106 7.33 3.19 -8.99
C ILE A 106 7.15 3.32 -7.47
N ASN A 107 7.17 4.56 -6.97
CA ASN A 107 7.04 4.85 -5.54
C ASN A 107 5.60 4.97 -5.03
N PHE A 108 4.58 4.86 -5.89
CA PHE A 108 3.18 5.03 -5.51
C PHE A 108 2.75 4.04 -4.41
N GLU A 109 3.11 2.77 -4.57
CA GLU A 109 2.80 1.73 -3.60
C GLU A 109 3.48 1.97 -2.24
N ALA A 110 4.64 2.64 -2.22
CA ALA A 110 5.31 3.06 -0.99
C ALA A 110 4.53 4.14 -0.26
N LEU A 111 4.03 5.16 -0.96
CA LEU A 111 3.16 6.18 -0.36
C LEU A 111 1.84 5.56 0.16
N ARG A 112 1.22 4.67 -0.62
CA ARG A 112 0.01 3.95 -0.18
C ARG A 112 0.27 3.11 1.06
N LYS A 113 1.45 2.48 1.17
CA LYS A 113 1.85 1.72 2.34
C LYS A 113 2.06 2.63 3.56
N PHE A 114 2.74 3.77 3.38
CA PHE A 114 2.94 4.77 4.42
C PHE A 114 1.61 5.20 5.05
N VAL A 115 0.65 5.65 4.23
CA VAL A 115 -0.67 6.12 4.68
C VAL A 115 -1.40 5.08 5.53
N ARG A 116 -1.25 3.79 5.18
CA ARG A 116 -1.91 2.71 5.91
C ARG A 116 -1.23 2.39 7.24
N ILE A 117 0.10 2.45 7.31
CA ILE A 117 0.83 2.23 8.56
C ILE A 117 0.56 3.40 9.51
N ASP A 118 0.66 4.63 9.02
CA ASP A 118 0.39 5.85 9.77
C ASP A 118 -1.05 5.90 10.32
N TYR A 119 -2.04 5.56 9.49
CA TYR A 119 -3.43 5.44 9.97
C TYR A 119 -3.59 4.37 11.06
N TYR A 120 -2.96 3.20 10.89
CA TYR A 120 -3.00 2.13 11.87
C TYR A 120 -2.36 2.56 13.20
N GLN A 121 -1.22 3.25 13.17
CA GLN A 121 -0.57 3.74 14.39
C GLN A 121 -1.43 4.75 15.15
N ARG A 122 -2.17 5.60 14.43
CA ARG A 122 -3.03 6.63 15.06
C ARG A 122 -4.36 6.10 15.59
N THR A 123 -4.93 5.09 14.94
CA THR A 123 -6.32 4.66 15.20
C THR A 123 -6.43 3.25 15.77
N GLY A 124 -5.40 2.42 15.66
CA GLY A 124 -5.46 0.99 15.93
C GLY A 124 -6.17 0.17 14.85
N TYR A 125 -6.75 0.80 13.82
CA TYR A 125 -7.51 0.12 12.76
C TYR A 125 -6.75 0.06 11.44
N LYS A 126 -6.93 -1.03 10.69
CA LYS A 126 -6.29 -1.20 9.39
C LYS A 126 -7.07 -0.46 8.30
N LEU A 127 -6.46 0.54 7.69
CA LEU A 127 -7.09 1.25 6.56
C LEU A 127 -7.21 0.33 5.33
N PRO A 128 -8.42 0.18 4.74
CA PRO A 128 -8.59 -0.54 3.48
C PRO A 128 -7.89 0.18 2.33
N LYS A 129 -7.44 -0.58 1.33
CA LYS A 129 -6.59 -0.03 0.24
C LYS A 129 -7.29 1.08 -0.57
N GLY A 130 -8.60 0.95 -0.83
CA GLY A 130 -9.37 1.94 -1.59
C GLY A 130 -9.46 3.31 -0.89
N TYR A 131 -9.60 3.32 0.43
CA TYR A 131 -9.59 4.56 1.21
C TYR A 131 -8.21 5.23 1.24
N ALA A 132 -7.13 4.43 1.25
CA ALA A 132 -5.78 4.98 1.13
C ALA A 132 -5.54 5.65 -0.22
N LEU A 133 -6.04 5.05 -1.31
CA LEU A 133 -6.01 5.64 -2.65
C LEU A 133 -6.74 6.98 -2.67
N LYS A 134 -8.00 7.02 -2.20
CA LYS A 134 -8.79 8.25 -2.12
C LYS A 134 -8.07 9.37 -1.37
N LYS A 135 -7.44 9.04 -0.23
CA LYS A 135 -6.70 10.01 0.58
C LYS A 135 -5.49 10.61 -0.17
N ILE A 136 -4.84 9.82 -1.02
CA ILE A 136 -3.69 10.27 -1.82
C ILE A 136 -4.16 11.12 -3.00
N THR A 137 -5.22 10.72 -3.71
CA THR A 137 -5.78 11.48 -4.84
C THR A 137 -6.37 12.82 -4.38
N ASP A 138 -6.99 12.86 -3.19
CA ASP A 138 -7.51 14.11 -2.60
C ASP A 138 -6.37 15.14 -2.33
N LEU A 139 -5.14 14.68 -2.05
CA LEU A 139 -3.98 15.57 -1.92
C LEU A 139 -3.47 16.09 -3.27
N THR A 140 -3.32 15.22 -4.27
CA THR A 140 -2.79 15.60 -5.59
C THR A 140 -3.76 16.51 -6.34
N GLY A 141 -5.06 16.29 -6.20
CA GLY A 141 -6.10 17.16 -6.76
C GLY A 141 -6.09 18.58 -6.16
N ARG A 142 -5.76 18.73 -4.87
CA ARG A 142 -5.66 20.04 -4.21
C ARG A 142 -4.49 20.87 -4.73
N THR A 143 -3.37 20.24 -5.07
CA THR A 143 -2.21 20.92 -5.68
C THR A 143 -2.45 21.32 -7.15
N GLY A 144 -3.28 20.58 -7.89
CA GLY A 144 -3.66 20.93 -9.26
C GLY A 144 -4.66 22.09 -9.35
N SER A 145 -5.66 22.11 -8.46
CA SER A 145 -6.73 23.13 -8.48
C SER A 145 -6.25 24.53 -8.06
N GLN A 146 -5.28 24.63 -7.13
CA GLN A 146 -4.74 25.94 -6.72
C GLN A 146 -3.76 26.58 -7.73
N ARG A 147 -3.25 25.82 -8.71
CA ARG A 147 -2.38 26.37 -9.77
C ARG A 147 -3.15 26.90 -10.98
N ALA A 148 -4.42 26.52 -11.15
CA ALA A 148 -5.31 27.11 -12.17
C ALA A 148 -5.85 28.50 -11.76
N ALA A 149 -5.69 28.89 -10.50
CA ALA A 149 -6.03 30.21 -9.99
C ALA A 149 -4.78 31.11 -9.89
N VAL A 150 -3.97 31.21 -10.94
CA VAL A 150 -3.21 32.45 -11.14
C VAL A 150 -4.26 33.47 -11.55
N VAL A 151 -4.78 34.18 -10.55
CA VAL A 151 -5.58 35.38 -10.72
C VAL A 151 -4.81 36.28 -11.67
N VAL A 152 -5.27 36.34 -12.92
CA VAL A 152 -4.94 37.44 -13.82
C VAL A 152 -5.52 38.66 -13.13
N VAL A 153 -4.69 39.32 -12.31
CA VAL A 153 -5.01 40.64 -11.78
C VAL A 153 -5.10 41.54 -13.01
N PRO A 154 -6.26 42.12 -13.35
CA PRO A 154 -6.30 43.12 -14.39
C PRO A 154 -5.47 44.30 -13.90
N THR A 155 -4.34 44.55 -14.56
CA THR A 155 -3.49 45.71 -14.36
C THR A 155 -4.30 46.97 -14.68
N LYS A 156 -5.05 47.48 -13.69
CA LYS A 156 -5.62 48.82 -13.78
C LYS A 156 -4.47 49.80 -13.58
N LEU A 157 -4.00 50.33 -14.71
CA LEU A 157 -3.15 51.51 -14.81
C LEU A 157 -3.67 52.59 -13.86
N ARG A 158 -2.88 52.94 -12.85
CA ARG A 158 -3.04 54.17 -12.09
C ARG A 158 -1.67 54.79 -11.91
N ASN A 159 -1.30 55.63 -12.86
CA ASN A 159 -0.27 56.66 -12.71
C ASN A 159 -0.76 57.87 -13.48
N TYR A 160 -0.95 58.98 -12.77
CA TYR A 160 -0.67 60.37 -13.13
C TYR A 160 -1.45 61.28 -12.17
N SER A 161 -0.79 61.68 -11.09
CA SER A 161 -0.87 63.06 -10.58
C SER A 161 0.04 63.14 -9.35
N ASN A 162 1.20 63.75 -9.56
CA ASN A 162 1.90 64.60 -8.60
C ASN A 162 3.21 65.01 -9.25
N GLN A 163 3.17 66.11 -10.01
CA GLN A 163 4.23 67.11 -10.13
C GLN A 163 3.62 68.37 -10.77
N GLN A 164 3.21 69.30 -9.91
CA GLN A 164 3.59 70.73 -9.88
C GLN A 164 2.66 71.48 -8.93
#